data_AF-A0A967WTL1-F1
#
_entry.id   AF-A0A967WTL1-F1
#
_cell.length_a   1.000
_cell.length_b   1.000
_cell.length_c   1.000
_cell.angle_alpha   90.00
_cell.angle_beta   90.00
_cell.angle_gamma   90.00
#
_symmetry.space_group_name_H-M   'P 1'
#
loop_
_entity.id
_entity.type
_entity.pdbx_description
1 polymer ?
#
loop_
_entity_poly.entity_id
_entity_poly.type
_entity_poly.pdbx_seq_one_letter_code
_entity_poly.pdbx_strand_id
1 'polypeptide(L)' 'IQVSYFKLTRRLKGAGERVFKMAPLHLHFEVLGWSETHITQRFWIVGVLAAMLGIALALL' A
#
# COMPACT_ATOMS: atom_id res chain seq x y z
N ILE A 1 -8.10 -1.71 4.40
CA ILE A 1 -7.15 -2.71 4.94
C ILE A 1 -6.72 -2.36 6.37
N GLN A 2 -5.94 -1.29 6.59
CA GLN A 2 -5.40 -0.89 7.90
C GLN A 2 -6.44 -0.90 9.05
N VAL A 3 -7.51 -0.11 8.93
CA VAL A 3 -8.53 0.02 10.00
C VAL A 3 -9.23 -1.31 10.28
N SER A 4 -9.57 -2.06 9.24
CA SER A 4 -10.20 -3.37 9.37
C SER A 4 -9.30 -4.36 10.12
N TYR A 5 -8.00 -4.38 9.80
CA TYR A 5 -7.02 -5.23 10.49
C TYR A 5 -6.83 -4.85 11.95
N PHE A 6 -6.73 -3.54 12.25
CA PHE A 6 -6.62 -3.06 13.63
C PHE A 6 -7.85 -3.44 14.47
N LYS A 7 -9.06 -3.30 13.91
CA LYS A 7 -10.30 -3.71 14.59
C LYS A 7 -10.36 -5.24 14.80
N LEU A 8 -9.95 -6.02 13.80
CA LEU A 8 -9.95 -7.48 13.87
C LEU A 8 -8.99 -7.99 14.96
N THR A 9 -7.74 -7.52 14.94
CA THR A 9 -6.73 -7.92 15.92
C THR A 9 -7.10 -7.48 17.34
N ARG A 10 -7.69 -6.28 17.49
CA ARG A 10 -8.23 -5.83 18.78
C ARG A 10 -9.35 -6.75 19.31
N ARG A 11 -10.21 -7.28 18.44
CA ARG A 11 -11.28 -8.23 18.83
C ARG A 11 -10.74 -9.62 19.18
N LEU A 12 -9.77 -10.11 18.42
CA LEU A 12 -9.25 -11.48 18.58
C LEU A 12 -8.18 -11.62 19.66
N LYS A 13 -7.31 -10.61 19.78
CA LYS A 13 -6.10 -10.66 20.63
C LYS A 13 -6.15 -9.68 21.81
N GLY A 14 -7.23 -8.89 21.94
CA GLY A 14 -7.36 -7.83 22.95
C GLY A 14 -6.54 -6.56 22.67
N ALA A 15 -5.58 -6.60 21.73
CA ALA A 15 -4.75 -5.48 21.32
C ALA A 15 -4.82 -5.25 19.81
N GLY A 16 -4.88 -3.98 19.39
CA GLY A 16 -4.91 -3.63 17.98
C GLY A 16 -3.50 -3.57 17.39
N GLU A 17 -3.25 -4.35 16.35
CA GLU A 17 -1.99 -4.36 15.60
C GLU A 17 -2.15 -3.56 14.30
N ARG A 18 -1.04 -2.99 13.80
CA ARG A 18 -1.02 -2.23 12.55
C ARG A 18 -0.17 -2.96 11.51
N VAL A 19 -0.70 -3.11 10.29
CA VAL A 19 0.03 -3.70 9.17
C VAL A 19 1.08 -2.73 8.64
N PHE A 20 0.69 -1.46 8.45
CA PHE A 20 1.59 -0.40 8.01
C PHE A 20 1.94 0.51 9.19
N LYS A 21 3.21 0.94 9.26
CA LYS A 21 3.68 1.99 10.19
C LYS A 21 2.77 3.22 10.17
N MET A 22 2.34 3.64 8.98
CA MET A 22 1.33 4.65 8.74
C MET A 22 0.54 4.27 7.48
N ALA A 23 -0.74 4.65 7.41
CA ALA A 23 -1.58 4.44 6.24
C ALA A 23 -2.16 5.79 5.81
N PRO A 24 -2.32 6.06 4.49
CA PRO A 24 -2.20 5.14 3.35
C PRO A 24 -0.76 4.67 3.03
N LEU A 25 -0.61 3.74 2.08
CA LEU A 25 0.66 3.04 1.82
C LEU A 25 1.85 3.96 1.50
N HIS A 26 1.66 5.10 0.81
CA HIS A 26 2.76 6.02 0.52
C HIS A 26 3.39 6.60 1.79
N LEU A 27 2.59 6.90 2.82
CA LEU A 27 3.08 7.40 4.13
C LEU A 27 3.90 6.35 4.87
N HIS A 28 3.65 5.06 4.61
CA HIS A 28 4.49 4.00 5.16
C HIS A 28 5.94 4.14 4.69
N PHE A 29 6.14 4.47 3.41
CA PHE A 29 7.47 4.66 2.83
C PHE A 29 8.11 5.98 3.26
N GLU A 30 7.32 7.03 3.44
CA GLU A 30 7.80 8.31 3.97
C GLU A 30 8.34 8.15 5.41
N VAL A 31 7.60 7.45 6.28
CA VAL A 31 8.05 7.11 7.64
C VAL A 31 9.27 6.16 7.65
N LEU A 32 9.56 5.48 6.54
CA LEU A 32 10.79 4.69 6.35
C LEU A 32 11.96 5.54 5.83
N GLY A 33 11.77 6.85 5.61
CA GLY A 33 12.82 7.79 5.22
C GLY A 33 12.95 8.01 3.71
N TRP A 34 11.97 7.58 2.91
CA TRP A 34 11.98 7.85 1.47
C TRP A 34 11.49 9.26 1.17
N SER A 35 12.04 9.90 0.13
CA SER A 35 11.52 11.19 -0.33
C SER A 35 10.18 11.02 -1.05
N GLU A 36 9.30 12.01 -0.92
CA GLU A 36 7.98 12.00 -1.55
C GLU A 36 8.06 11.83 -3.07
N THR A 37 9.04 12.49 -3.72
CA THR A 37 9.29 12.37 -5.16
C THR A 37 9.67 10.95 -5.56
N HIS A 38 10.52 10.28 -4.77
CA HIS A 38 10.95 8.90 -5.01
C HIS A 38 9.79 7.90 -4.88
N ILE A 39 8.94 8.08 -3.85
CA ILE A 39 7.74 7.27 -3.65
C ILE A 39 6.80 7.45 -4.84
N THR A 40 6.54 8.70 -5.22
CA THR A 40 5.63 9.03 -6.33
C THR A 40 6.10 8.37 -7.63
N GLN A 41 7.37 8.55 -8.02
CA GLN A 41 7.91 7.96 -9.25
C GLN A 41 7.76 6.42 -9.30
N ARG A 42 8.01 5.73 -8.18
CA ARG A 42 7.86 4.27 -8.13
C ARG A 42 6.41 3.82 -8.27
N PHE A 43 5.47 4.53 -7.65
CA PHE A 43 4.04 4.22 -7.78
C PHE A 43 3.56 4.41 -9.22
N TRP A 44 4.06 5.44 -9.92
CA TRP A 44 3.79 5.62 -11.35
C TRP A 44 4.29 4.45 -12.20
N ILE A 45 5.54 4.00 -11.98
CA ILE A 45 6.11 2.86 -12.73
C ILE A 45 5.25 1.60 -12.53
N VAL A 46 4.88 1.29 -11.28
CA VAL A 46 4.01 0.14 -10.98
C VAL A 46 2.64 0.29 -11.65
N GLY A 47 2.06 1.50 -11.62
CA GLY A 47 0.78 1.80 -12.27
C GLY A 47 0.80 1.58 -13.78
N VAL A 48 1.85 2.05 -14.46
CA VAL A 48 2.02 1.86 -15.91
C VAL A 48 2.19 0.37 -16.26
N LEU A 49 3.01 -0.36 -15.49
CA LEU A 49 3.19 -1.81 -15.71
C LEU A 49 1.89 -2.59 -15.51
N ALA A 50 1.11 -2.27 -14.47
CA ALA A 50 -0.18 -2.89 -14.23
C ALA A 50 -1.19 -2.55 -15.34
N ALA A 51 -1.20 -1.32 -15.85
CA ALA A 51 -2.04 -0.91 -16.97
C ALA A 51 -1.68 -1.68 -18.26
N MET A 52 -0.39 -1.80 -18.58
CA MET A 52 0.08 -2.60 -19.72
C MET A 52 -0.34 -4.06 -19.61
N LEU A 53 -0.21 -4.66 -18.42
CA LEU A 53 -0.68 -6.03 -18.18
C LEU A 53 -2.19 -6.16 -18.37
N GLY A 54 -2.97 -5.20 -17.87
CA GLY A 54 -4.42 -5.16 -18.06
C GLY A 54 -4.82 -5.09 -19.54
N ILE A 55 -4.14 -4.25 -20.32
CA ILE A 55 -4.34 -4.16 -21.78
C ILE A 55 -3.97 -5.48 -22.46
N ALA A 56 -2.82 -6.07 -22.12
CA ALA A 56 -2.39 -7.34 -22.71
C ALA A 56 -3.40 -8.47 -22.43
N LEU A 57 -3.90 -8.58 -21.19
CA LEU A 57 -4.92 -9.57 -20.83
C LEU A 57 -6.27 -9.33 -21.51
N ALA A 58 -6.62 -8.07 -21.81
CA ALA A 58 -7.88 -7.75 -22.48
C ALA A 58 -7.84 -8.00 -24.00
N LEU A 59 -6.64 -8.03 -24.60
CA LEU A 59 -6.44 -8.22 -26.04
C LEU A 59 -6.06 -9.66 -26.43
N LEU A 60 -5.77 -10.52 -25.46
CA LEU A 60 -5.58 -11.96 -25.63
C LEU A 60 -6.92 -12.70 -25.56
#